data_AF-A0A449BDT0-F1
#
_entry.id   AF-A0A449BDT0-F1
#
_cell.length_a   1.000
_cell.length_b   1.000
_cell.length_c   1.000
_cell.angle_alpha   90.00
_cell.angle_beta   90.00
_cell.angle_gamma   90.00
#
_symmetry.space_group_name_H-M   'P 1'
#
loop_
_entity.id
_entity.type
_entity.pdbx_description
1 polymer ?
#
loop_
_entity_poly.entity_id
_entity_poly.type
_entity_poly.pdbx_seq_one_letter_code
_entity_poly.pdbx_strand_id
1 'polypeptide(L)' 'MSFQSYLDAIHKKTGKTLDEIKELAIKENILKPDITATEFKTWLNVKFDLGSGHAMALWKYFIDNNWIITKHTTIK' A
#
# COMPACT_ATOMS: atom_id res chain seq x y z
N MET A 1 13.86 -8.62 11.61
CA MET A 1 12.71 -9.16 10.86
C MET A 1 12.93 -8.82 9.40
N SER A 2 12.97 -9.81 8.53
CA SER A 2 13.27 -9.62 7.10
C SER A 2 12.02 -9.16 6.35
N PHE A 3 12.21 -8.30 5.35
CA PHE A 3 11.16 -7.82 4.46
C PHE A 3 10.32 -8.96 3.87
N GLN A 4 10.93 -10.14 3.60
CA GLN A 4 10.24 -11.37 3.20
C GLN A 4 9.06 -11.75 4.10
N SER A 5 9.18 -11.72 5.44
CA SER A 5 8.07 -12.12 6.32
C SER A 5 6.89 -11.17 6.22
N TYR A 6 7.14 -9.91 5.84
CA TYR A 6 6.11 -8.92 5.62
C TYR A 6 5.37 -9.17 4.30
N LEU A 7 6.13 -9.48 3.24
CA LEU A 7 5.59 -9.87 1.95
C LEU A 7 4.71 -11.11 2.07
N ASP A 8 5.18 -12.13 2.79
CA ASP A 8 4.42 -13.36 3.02
C ASP A 8 3.12 -13.09 3.80
N ALA A 9 3.16 -12.23 4.82
CA ALA A 9 1.97 -11.88 5.58
C ALA A 9 0.93 -11.14 4.72
N ILE A 10 1.37 -10.22 3.87
CA ILE A 10 0.49 -9.51 2.93
C ILE A 10 -0.06 -10.47 1.89
N HIS A 11 0.79 -11.29 1.27
CA HIS A 11 0.38 -12.26 0.26
C HIS A 11 -0.60 -13.29 0.84
N LYS A 12 -0.37 -13.76 2.06
CA LYS A 12 -1.27 -14.69 2.75
C LYS A 12 -2.63 -14.07 3.09
N LYS A 13 -2.69 -12.76 3.34
CA LYS A 13 -3.96 -12.05 3.60
C LYS A 13 -4.70 -11.64 2.33
N THR A 14 -3.98 -11.06 1.38
CA THR A 14 -4.56 -10.44 0.18
C THR A 14 -4.64 -11.39 -1.00
N GLY A 15 -3.91 -12.52 -0.96
CA GLY A 15 -3.69 -13.38 -2.10
C GLY A 15 -2.88 -12.73 -3.22
N LYS A 16 -2.28 -11.56 -2.96
CA LYS A 16 -1.56 -10.75 -3.95
C LYS A 16 -0.22 -10.25 -3.45
N THR A 17 0.70 -10.09 -4.39
CA THR A 17 2.01 -9.48 -4.13
C THR A 17 1.90 -7.95 -4.08
N LEU A 18 2.90 -7.28 -3.52
CA LEU A 18 2.96 -5.81 -3.49
C LEU A 18 2.88 -5.21 -4.91
N ASP A 19 3.54 -5.84 -5.87
CA ASP A 19 3.53 -5.41 -7.28
C ASP A 19 2.14 -5.55 -7.91
N GLU A 20 1.42 -6.64 -7.65
CA GLU A 20 0.04 -6.78 -8.13
C GLU A 20 -0.91 -5.76 -7.49
N ILE A 21 -0.74 -5.48 -6.19
CA ILE A 21 -1.51 -4.43 -5.49
C ILE A 21 -1.22 -3.08 -6.13
N LYS A 22 0.05 -2.80 -6.48
CA LYS A 22 0.45 -1.59 -7.20
C LYS A 22 -0.22 -1.52 -8.57
N GLU A 23 -0.15 -2.57 -9.36
CA GLU A 23 -0.78 -2.61 -10.69
C GLU A 23 -2.29 -2.37 -10.59
N LEU A 24 -2.96 -2.96 -9.59
CA LEU A 24 -4.37 -2.70 -9.32
C LEU A 24 -4.62 -1.25 -8.91
N ALA A 25 -3.78 -0.68 -8.04
CA ALA A 25 -3.89 0.73 -7.63
C ALA A 25 -3.68 1.68 -8.81
N ILE A 26 -2.77 1.37 -9.75
CA ILE A 26 -2.59 2.12 -11.00
C ILE A 26 -3.83 1.99 -11.88
N LYS A 27 -4.31 0.76 -12.05
CA LYS A 27 -5.47 0.44 -12.90
C LYS A 27 -6.76 1.08 -12.40
N GLU A 28 -6.94 1.16 -11.09
CA GLU A 28 -8.07 1.84 -10.45
C GLU A 28 -7.85 3.33 -10.24
N ASN A 29 -6.73 3.87 -10.76
CA ASN A 29 -6.39 5.28 -10.68
C ASN A 29 -6.31 5.79 -9.23
N ILE A 30 -5.90 4.91 -8.30
CA ILE A 30 -5.74 5.20 -6.87
C ILE A 30 -4.43 5.95 -6.62
N LEU A 31 -3.34 5.62 -7.33
CA LEU A 31 -2.03 6.28 -7.18
C LEU A 31 -2.02 7.70 -7.80
N LYS A 32 -2.85 8.59 -7.28
CA LYS A 32 -2.89 10.01 -7.65
C LYS A 32 -1.86 10.79 -6.83
N PRO A 33 -1.32 11.90 -7.34
CA PRO A 33 -0.34 12.73 -6.63
C PRO A 33 -0.87 13.43 -5.35
N ASP A 34 -2.16 13.27 -5.04
CA ASP A 34 -2.81 13.84 -3.87
C ASP A 34 -3.56 12.77 -3.04
N ILE A 35 -3.29 11.49 -3.29
CA ILE A 35 -3.91 10.42 -2.51
C ILE A 35 -3.50 10.52 -1.05
N THR A 36 -4.48 10.31 -0.16
CA THR A 36 -4.25 10.26 1.28
C THR A 36 -4.01 8.84 1.77
N ALA A 37 -3.25 8.70 2.87
CA ALA A 37 -3.04 7.40 3.53
C ALA A 37 -4.38 6.75 3.92
N THR A 38 -5.36 7.56 4.27
CA THR A 38 -6.72 7.12 4.62
C THR A 38 -7.43 6.53 3.40
N GLU A 39 -7.42 7.19 2.24
CA GLU A 39 -8.03 6.65 1.03
C GLU A 39 -7.38 5.34 0.60
N PHE A 40 -6.05 5.28 0.61
CA PHE A 40 -5.32 4.06 0.25
C PHE A 40 -5.62 2.91 1.22
N LYS A 41 -5.68 3.20 2.52
CA LYS A 41 -6.05 2.23 3.55
C LYS A 41 -7.49 1.76 3.38
N THR A 42 -8.44 2.67 3.13
CA THR A 42 -9.84 2.32 2.89
C THR A 42 -9.96 1.44 1.66
N TRP A 43 -9.24 1.77 0.58
CA TRP A 43 -9.19 0.95 -0.62
C TRP A 43 -8.65 -0.46 -0.35
N LEU A 44 -7.51 -0.57 0.35
CA LEU A 44 -6.94 -1.86 0.75
C LEU A 44 -7.88 -2.67 1.66
N ASN A 45 -8.61 -1.99 2.54
CA ASN A 45 -9.59 -2.65 3.41
C ASN A 45 -10.78 -3.18 2.59
N VAL A 46 -11.33 -2.38 1.69
CA VAL A 46 -12.46 -2.78 0.84
C VAL A 46 -12.09 -3.90 -0.13
N LYS A 47 -10.86 -3.89 -0.68
CA LYS A 47 -10.41 -4.88 -1.67
C LYS A 47 -9.86 -6.16 -1.06
N PHE A 48 -9.15 -6.06 0.05
CA PHE A 48 -8.35 -7.15 0.58
C PHE A 48 -8.58 -7.42 2.07
N ASP A 49 -9.57 -6.77 2.69
CA ASP A 49 -9.84 -6.82 4.13
C ASP A 49 -8.58 -6.58 4.98
N LEU A 50 -7.69 -5.72 4.46
CA LEU A 50 -6.39 -5.50 5.05
C LEU A 50 -6.51 -4.56 6.26
N GLY A 51 -6.08 -5.04 7.43
CA GLY A 51 -6.10 -4.26 8.66
C GLY A 51 -5.12 -3.07 8.65
N SER A 52 -5.41 -2.08 9.50
CA SER A 52 -4.70 -0.80 9.60
C SER A 52 -3.18 -0.89 9.64
N GLY A 53 -2.61 -1.86 10.37
CA GLY A 53 -1.16 -1.99 10.51
C GLY A 53 -0.46 -2.48 9.25
N HIS A 54 -1.12 -3.32 8.44
CA HIS A 54 -0.55 -3.84 7.19
C HIS A 54 -0.67 -2.81 6.06
N ALA A 55 -1.80 -2.11 6.02
CA ALA A 55 -2.03 -1.04 5.04
C ALA A 55 -1.02 0.11 5.19
N MET A 56 -0.66 0.50 6.42
CA MET A 56 0.32 1.56 6.65
C MET A 56 1.73 1.22 6.23
N ALA A 57 2.15 -0.04 6.38
CA ALA A 57 3.48 -0.43 5.94
C ALA A 57 3.55 -0.57 4.41
N LEU A 58 2.47 -1.06 3.78
CA LEU A 58 2.29 -1.04 2.33
C LEU A 58 2.40 0.39 1.80
N TRP A 59 1.67 1.31 2.43
CA TRP A 59 1.73 2.74 2.13
C TRP A 59 3.15 3.31 2.25
N LYS A 60 3.83 3.03 3.36
CA LYS A 60 5.20 3.47 3.58
C LYS A 60 6.15 2.90 2.53
N TYR A 61 6.05 1.61 2.21
CA TYR A 61 6.85 0.97 1.17
C TYR A 61 6.65 1.63 -0.20
N PHE A 62 5.40 1.94 -0.56
CA PHE A 62 5.10 2.58 -1.84
C PHE A 62 5.68 4.00 -1.92
N ILE A 63 5.69 4.74 -0.82
CA ILE A 63 6.32 6.05 -0.75
C ILE A 63 7.85 5.94 -0.81
N ASP A 64 8.44 5.01 -0.04
CA ASP A 64 9.89 4.77 -0.04
C ASP A 64 10.41 4.35 -1.43
N ASN A 65 9.55 3.71 -2.25
CA ASN A 65 9.84 3.36 -3.64
C ASN A 65 9.43 4.45 -4.66
N ASN A 66 9.02 5.63 -4.20
CA ASN A 66 8.54 6.74 -5.04
C ASN A 66 7.38 6.38 -5.99
N TRP A 67 6.56 5.39 -5.63
CA TRP A 67 5.38 4.98 -6.43
C TRP A 67 4.15 5.82 -6.13
N ILE A 68 4.06 6.38 -4.92
CA ILE A 68 3.05 7.36 -4.55
C ILE A 68 3.75 8.68 -4.29
N ILE A 69 3.28 9.73 -4.94
CA ILE A 69 3.71 11.09 -4.65
C ILE A 69 2.62 11.67 -3.75
N THR A 70 2.91 11.89 -2.47
CA THR A 70 2.00 12.54 -1.54
C THR A 70 2.68 13.80 -1.01
N LYS A 71 1.93 14.90 -0.93
CA LYS A 71 2.42 16.15 -0.32
C LYS A 71 2.65 16.04 1.19
N HIS A 72 2.19 14.96 1.82
CA HIS A 72 2.18 14.78 3.27
C HIS A 72 3.25 13.83 3.80
N THR A 73 4.21 13.41 2.97
CA THR A 73 5.32 12.60 3.48
C THR A 73 6.40 13.49 4.06
N THR A 74 6.23 13.90 5.31
CA THR A 74 7.36 14.35 6.14
C THR A 74 8.22 13.13 6.45
N ILE A 75 9.11 12.79 5.53
CA ILE A 75 10.26 11.93 5.86
C ILE A 75 11.18 12.82 6.70
N LYS A 76 11.15 12.63 8.02
CA LYS A 76 12.17 13.12 8.94
C LYS A 76 13.19 12.01 9.19
#